data_AF-A0A6P5Z9R0-F1
#
_entry.id   AF-A0A6P5Z9R0-F1
#
_cell.length_a   1.000
_cell.length_b   1.000
_cell.length_c   1.000
_cell.angle_alpha   90.00
_cell.angle_beta   90.00
_cell.angle_gamma   90.00
#
_symmetry.space_group_name_H-M   'P 1'
#
loop_
_entity.id
_entity.type
_entity.pdbx_description
1 polymer ?
#
loop_
_entity_poly.entity_id
_entity_poly.type
_entity_poly.pdbx_seq_one_letter_code
_entity_poly.pdbx_strand_id
1 'polypeptide(L)'
;MVSKYSIQTPDDSATNEPSLSPRRLCLFDTKTNAPLREMTFLTSILAVRLNRKRLVVVLKEKTYIYDSNSLAILDTIDTVPNLKGLCAFSPSLDGCFLALPASTTKGSVLVYNVMELQSHCEIDAHLSPLAAIALSSNGTYIATASEQGTIIRVHLVSEATKSYSFRRGTYPSNIFSLSFAPSLQLPDILAATSSSGSVHIFSLGFDTNQRSKKSSSFLGSILPDSVNDALDPANHHVLHNAVSAGVRSYTVVRKVDKVADSSSSEFASCRAVISLITYNGYFQEYTLSINNQNESSWSLEREFNLLSFHDRNLAARHL
;
A
#
# COMPACT_ATOMS: atom_id res chain seq x y z
N MET A 1 -10.12 -1.52 15.35
CA MET A 1 -10.76 -0.57 14.42
C MET A 1 -12.25 -0.83 14.53
N VAL A 2 -12.97 -0.10 15.40
CA VAL A 2 -14.44 -0.23 15.46
C VAL A 2 -14.94 0.56 14.26
N SER A 3 -15.39 -0.16 13.23
CA SER A 3 -16.08 0.41 12.08
C SER A 3 -17.25 1.25 12.60
N LYS A 4 -17.09 2.57 12.58
CA LYS A 4 -18.21 3.51 12.78
C LYS A 4 -18.82 3.95 11.46
N TYR A 5 -18.12 3.71 10.34
CA TYR A 5 -18.48 4.25 9.03
C TYR A 5 -18.19 3.20 7.96
N SER A 6 -19.19 2.90 7.14
CA SER A 6 -18.99 2.30 5.82
C SER A 6 -18.98 3.41 4.77
N ILE A 7 -18.08 3.31 3.78
CA ILE A 7 -17.99 4.23 2.65
C ILE A 7 -18.48 3.47 1.42
N GLN A 8 -19.50 3.99 0.75
CA GLN A 8 -19.96 3.44 -0.53
C GLN A 8 -19.56 4.40 -1.64
N THR A 9 -18.63 3.97 -2.50
CA THR A 9 -18.37 4.58 -3.80
C THR A 9 -18.97 3.65 -4.86
N PRO A 10 -19.78 4.15 -5.80
CA PRO A 10 -20.27 3.33 -6.91
C PRO A 10 -19.11 2.82 -7.75
N ASP A 11 -19.20 1.56 -8.17
CA ASP A 11 -18.39 1.01 -9.24
C ASP A 11 -19.00 1.47 -10.57
N ASP A 12 -18.17 1.81 -11.57
CA ASP A 12 -18.66 2.25 -12.90
C ASP A 12 -19.52 1.17 -13.62
N SER A 13 -19.62 -0.05 -13.05
CA SER A 13 -20.39 -1.18 -13.57
C SER A 13 -21.55 -1.67 -12.69
N ALA A 14 -21.91 -1.01 -11.59
CA ALA A 14 -23.01 -1.46 -10.72
C ALA A 14 -24.30 -0.65 -10.96
N THR A 15 -25.26 -1.28 -11.66
CA THR A 15 -26.73 -1.05 -11.70
C THR A 15 -27.24 0.37 -11.39
N ASN A 16 -27.96 0.96 -12.36
CA ASN A 16 -28.77 2.20 -12.30
C ASN A 16 -29.81 2.20 -11.14
N GLU A 17 -29.34 2.27 -9.91
CA GLU A 17 -30.10 2.75 -8.76
C GLU A 17 -29.95 4.29 -8.74
N PRO A 18 -31.02 5.07 -8.91
CA PRO A 18 -30.96 6.54 -8.94
C PRO A 18 -30.39 7.17 -7.64
N SER A 19 -30.16 6.35 -6.61
CA SER A 19 -29.61 6.72 -5.31
C SER A 19 -28.07 6.68 -5.22
N LEU A 20 -27.34 6.11 -6.19
CA LEU A 20 -25.88 5.92 -6.13
C LEU A 20 -25.14 6.73 -7.21
N SER A 21 -24.73 7.96 -6.87
CA SER A 21 -23.91 8.81 -7.77
C SER A 21 -22.43 8.67 -7.44
N PRO A 22 -21.52 8.57 -8.43
CA PRO A 22 -20.07 8.49 -8.18
C PRO A 22 -19.50 9.77 -7.55
N ARG A 23 -20.33 10.81 -7.45
CA ARG A 23 -20.02 12.10 -6.83
C ARG A 23 -20.58 12.25 -5.42
N ARG A 24 -21.25 11.23 -4.89
CA ARG A 24 -21.89 11.25 -3.56
C ARG A 24 -21.13 10.33 -2.62
N LEU A 25 -20.74 10.85 -1.47
CA LEU A 25 -20.19 10.09 -0.35
C LEU A 25 -21.24 10.02 0.76
N CYS A 26 -21.63 8.81 1.12
CA CYS A 26 -22.56 8.56 2.20
C CYS A 26 -21.85 7.83 3.36
N LEU A 27 -22.02 8.35 4.57
CA LEU A 27 -21.50 7.79 5.80
C LEU A 27 -22.66 7.22 6.61
N PHE A 28 -22.54 5.96 7.06
CA PHE A 28 -23.58 5.26 7.83
C PHE A 28 -22.99 4.59 9.06
N ASP A 29 -23.77 4.52 10.14
CA ASP A 29 -23.44 3.69 11.30
C ASP A 29 -23.76 2.23 10.97
N THR A 30 -22.77 1.35 11.02
CA THR A 30 -22.95 -0.06 10.66
C THR A 30 -23.76 -0.87 11.68
N LYS A 31 -23.96 -0.36 12.91
CA LYS A 31 -24.77 -1.03 13.95
C LYS A 31 -26.25 -0.72 13.79
N THR A 32 -26.58 0.53 13.46
CA THR A 32 -27.96 0.98 13.33
C THR A 32 -28.42 1.04 11.86
N ASN A 33 -27.49 0.90 10.91
CA ASN A 33 -27.68 1.21 9.49
C ASN A 33 -28.25 2.61 9.23
N ALA A 34 -28.13 3.52 10.20
CA ALA A 34 -28.63 4.88 10.07
C ALA A 34 -27.66 5.73 9.25
N PRO A 35 -28.16 6.53 8.28
CA PRO A 35 -27.32 7.52 7.60
C PRO A 35 -26.87 8.57 8.60
N LEU A 36 -25.56 8.81 8.65
CA LEU A 36 -24.95 9.83 9.48
C LEU A 36 -24.81 11.12 8.70
N ARG A 37 -24.26 11.05 7.48
CA ARG A 37 -24.14 12.23 6.61
C ARG A 37 -23.97 11.86 5.16
N GLU A 38 -24.31 12.81 4.31
CA GLU A 38 -24.12 12.76 2.88
C GLU A 38 -23.35 13.99 2.41
N MET A 39 -22.44 13.79 1.46
CA MET A 39 -21.61 14.83 0.86
C MET A 39 -21.62 14.69 -0.66
N THR A 40 -21.78 15.80 -1.37
CA THR A 40 -21.80 15.83 -2.84
C THR A 40 -20.60 16.60 -3.37
N PHE A 41 -19.93 16.03 -4.37
CA PHE A 41 -18.74 16.57 -4.99
C PHE A 41 -19.02 17.00 -6.44
N LEU A 42 -18.15 17.87 -6.96
CA LEU A 42 -18.30 18.37 -8.33
C LEU A 42 -18.04 17.29 -9.38
N THR A 43 -17.03 16.45 -9.13
CA THR A 43 -16.63 15.33 -10.00
C THR A 43 -16.68 14.00 -9.24
N SER A 44 -16.47 12.89 -9.95
CA SER A 44 -16.42 11.56 -9.36
C SER A 44 -15.34 11.47 -8.29
N ILE A 45 -15.68 10.79 -7.19
CA ILE A 45 -14.78 10.43 -6.11
C ILE A 45 -13.92 9.26 -6.59
N LEU A 46 -12.60 9.44 -6.57
CA LEU A 46 -11.66 8.42 -7.04
C LEU A 46 -11.05 7.60 -5.90
N ALA A 47 -10.90 8.21 -4.71
CA ALA A 47 -10.54 7.48 -3.51
C ALA A 47 -11.05 8.19 -2.25
N VAL A 48 -11.30 7.39 -1.22
CA VAL A 48 -11.60 7.87 0.13
C VAL A 48 -10.65 7.20 1.11
N ARG A 49 -10.09 7.98 2.03
CA ARG A 49 -9.23 7.49 3.12
C ARG A 49 -9.69 8.10 4.44
N LEU A 50 -9.61 7.33 5.53
CA LEU A 50 -10.15 7.73 6.82
C LEU A 50 -9.22 7.26 7.95
N ASN A 51 -8.97 8.15 8.92
CA ASN A 51 -8.47 7.78 10.24
C ASN A 51 -9.40 8.36 11.33
N ARG A 52 -8.98 8.36 12.59
CA ARG A 52 -9.79 8.84 13.72
C ARG A 52 -10.02 10.35 13.76
N LYS A 53 -9.28 11.12 12.95
CA LYS A 53 -9.27 12.60 12.98
C LYS A 53 -9.54 13.22 11.61
N ARG A 54 -9.31 12.49 10.53
CA ARG A 54 -9.30 13.01 9.17
C ARG A 54 -10.05 12.08 8.22
N LEU A 55 -10.86 12.69 7.38
CA LEU A 55 -11.47 12.08 6.19
C LEU A 55 -10.85 12.77 4.97
N VAL A 56 -10.25 11.99 4.08
CA VAL A 56 -9.63 12.47 2.84
C VAL A 56 -10.45 11.98 1.67
N VAL A 57 -10.83 12.89 0.78
CA VAL A 57 -11.56 12.58 -0.45
C VAL A 57 -10.75 13.06 -1.65
N VAL A 58 -10.32 12.12 -2.49
CA VAL A 58 -9.51 12.36 -3.68
C VAL A 58 -10.42 12.41 -4.90
N LEU A 59 -10.40 13.53 -5.61
CA LEU A 59 -10.99 13.70 -6.93
C LEU A 59 -9.88 13.74 -8.00
N LYS A 60 -10.25 14.00 -9.25
CA LYS A 60 -9.30 14.05 -10.37
C LYS A 60 -8.21 15.11 -10.21
N GLU A 61 -8.56 16.32 -9.79
CA GLU A 61 -7.65 17.49 -9.75
C GLU A 61 -7.63 18.18 -8.39
N LYS A 62 -8.37 17.63 -7.41
CA LYS A 62 -8.46 18.18 -6.06
C LYS A 62 -8.51 17.05 -5.05
N THR A 63 -7.89 17.26 -3.90
CA THR A 63 -8.05 16.42 -2.72
C THR A 63 -8.54 17.25 -1.55
N TYR A 64 -9.64 16.83 -0.94
CA TYR A 64 -10.23 17.50 0.22
C TYR A 64 -9.85 16.81 1.51
N ILE A 65 -9.47 17.58 2.51
CA ILE A 65 -9.20 17.12 3.87
C ILE A 65 -10.31 17.64 4.77
N TYR A 66 -11.02 16.72 5.42
CA TYR A 66 -12.08 17.02 6.37
C TYR A 66 -11.69 16.57 7.78
N ASP A 67 -12.23 17.25 8.79
CA ASP A 67 -12.28 16.69 10.14
C ASP A 67 -13.26 15.51 10.16
N SER A 68 -12.85 14.35 10.65
CA SER A 68 -13.67 13.13 10.56
C SER A 68 -14.94 13.16 11.41
N ASN A 69 -15.03 14.06 12.40
CA ASN A 69 -16.17 14.13 13.32
C ASN A 69 -17.17 15.19 12.88
N SER A 70 -16.70 16.42 12.69
CA SER A 70 -17.52 17.57 12.29
C SER A 70 -17.80 17.61 10.79
N LEU A 71 -16.96 16.94 9.99
CA LEU A 71 -16.95 16.98 8.52
C LEU A 71 -16.83 18.40 7.96
N ALA A 72 -16.24 19.30 8.74
CA ALA A 72 -15.78 20.60 8.25
C ALA A 72 -14.58 20.40 7.32
N ILE A 73 -14.53 21.15 6.22
CA ILE A 73 -13.35 21.21 5.35
C ILE A 73 -12.24 21.88 6.15
N LEU A 74 -11.10 21.21 6.26
CA LEU A 74 -9.89 21.72 6.90
C LEU A 74 -8.92 22.28 5.87
N ASP A 75 -8.74 21.58 4.75
CA ASP A 75 -7.93 22.07 3.64
C ASP A 75 -8.37 21.46 2.30
N THR A 76 -7.95 22.10 1.20
CA THR A 76 -8.12 21.64 -0.18
C THR A 76 -6.81 21.74 -0.92
N ILE A 77 -6.30 20.60 -1.39
CA ILE A 77 -5.07 20.51 -2.17
C ILE A 77 -5.46 20.46 -3.65
N ASP A 78 -4.98 21.42 -4.44
CA ASP A 78 -5.01 21.33 -5.90
C ASP A 78 -3.92 20.36 -6.36
N THR A 79 -4.31 19.31 -7.09
CA THR A 79 -3.41 18.23 -7.51
C THR A 79 -3.20 18.25 -9.01
N VAL A 80 -2.11 17.64 -9.47
CA VAL A 80 -2.06 17.20 -10.88
C VAL A 80 -3.19 16.21 -11.18
N PRO A 81 -3.59 16.03 -12.45
CA PRO A 81 -4.62 15.06 -12.82
C PRO A 81 -4.30 13.63 -12.34
N ASN A 82 -5.04 13.15 -11.34
CA ASN A 82 -4.92 11.84 -10.73
C ASN A 82 -6.03 10.89 -11.24
N LEU A 83 -5.95 10.51 -12.51
CA LEU A 83 -7.00 9.71 -13.18
C LEU A 83 -7.27 8.35 -12.52
N LYS A 84 -6.30 7.79 -11.80
CA LYS A 84 -6.39 6.46 -11.16
C LYS A 84 -6.78 6.54 -9.68
N GLY A 85 -7.00 7.75 -9.12
CA GLY A 85 -7.25 7.92 -7.68
C GLY A 85 -6.09 7.47 -6.79
N LEU A 86 -4.87 7.46 -7.33
CA LEU A 86 -3.69 6.94 -6.65
C LEU A 86 -3.38 7.79 -5.42
N CYS A 87 -3.39 7.17 -4.25
CA CYS A 87 -3.03 7.82 -3.00
C CYS A 87 -2.64 6.79 -1.94
N ALA A 88 -1.79 7.20 -1.00
CA ALA A 88 -1.54 6.45 0.22
C ALA A 88 -1.77 7.36 1.43
N PHE A 89 -2.29 6.80 2.51
CA PHE A 89 -2.63 7.56 3.71
C PHE A 89 -2.21 6.77 4.95
N SER A 90 -1.37 7.39 5.78
CA SER A 90 -0.94 6.81 7.05
C SER A 90 -2.04 6.95 8.10
N PRO A 91 -2.46 5.86 8.75
CA PRO A 91 -3.48 5.91 9.81
C PRO A 91 -2.93 6.42 11.15
N SER A 92 -1.61 6.53 11.31
CA SER A 92 -0.96 7.07 12.52
C SER A 92 -1.27 8.55 12.70
N LEU A 93 -1.47 8.99 13.94
CA LEU A 93 -1.68 10.40 14.24
C LEU A 93 -0.36 11.18 14.34
N ASP A 94 0.74 10.51 14.73
CA ASP A 94 2.06 11.13 14.87
C ASP A 94 2.77 11.27 13.51
N GLY A 95 2.49 10.36 12.58
CA GLY A 95 2.99 10.36 11.21
C GLY A 95 1.84 10.36 10.21
N CYS A 96 0.89 11.29 10.36
CA CYS A 96 -0.35 11.35 9.60
C CYS A 96 -0.15 11.98 8.21
N PHE A 97 0.58 11.26 7.35
CA PHE A 97 0.89 11.71 6.01
C PHE A 97 -0.11 11.20 4.97
N LEU A 98 -0.37 12.04 3.97
CA LEU A 98 -1.04 11.72 2.72
C LEU A 98 -0.02 11.83 1.59
N ALA A 99 0.07 10.79 0.76
CA ALA A 99 0.90 10.78 -0.43
C ALA A 99 0.03 10.82 -1.69
N LEU A 100 0.35 11.73 -2.60
CA LEU A 100 -0.35 11.95 -3.87
C LEU A 100 0.68 12.06 -5.01
N PRO A 101 0.33 11.71 -6.26
CA PRO A 101 1.17 12.04 -7.41
C PRO A 101 1.41 13.56 -7.49
N ALA A 102 2.66 13.96 -7.69
CA ALA A 102 3.05 15.36 -7.95
C ALA A 102 3.27 15.64 -9.44
N SER A 103 3.35 14.59 -10.28
CA SER A 103 3.55 14.71 -11.73
C SER A 103 2.74 13.67 -12.50
N THR A 104 2.29 14.04 -13.70
CA THR A 104 1.65 13.13 -14.68
C THR A 104 2.64 12.50 -15.64
N THR A 105 3.89 12.99 -15.69
CA THR A 105 4.92 12.55 -16.64
C THR A 105 6.11 11.87 -15.95
N LYS A 106 6.33 12.16 -14.67
CA LYS A 106 7.38 11.57 -13.84
C LYS A 106 6.77 10.85 -12.64
N GLY A 107 7.58 10.01 -12.01
CA GLY A 107 7.20 9.29 -10.80
C GLY A 107 7.47 10.11 -9.55
N SER A 108 6.90 11.31 -9.47
CA SER A 108 7.09 12.24 -8.35
C SER A 108 5.91 12.16 -7.38
N VAL A 109 6.20 12.17 -6.07
CA VAL A 109 5.19 12.04 -5.00
C VAL A 109 5.20 13.28 -4.12
N LEU A 110 4.06 13.94 -3.96
CA LEU A 110 3.81 14.91 -2.91
C LEU A 110 3.51 14.17 -1.61
N VAL A 111 4.25 14.47 -0.54
CA VAL A 111 3.93 14.05 0.82
C VAL A 111 3.41 15.25 1.60
N TYR A 112 2.20 15.12 2.13
CA TYR A 112 1.48 16.19 2.81
C TYR A 112 1.16 15.78 4.26
N ASN A 113 1.46 16.64 5.22
CA ASN A 113 1.11 16.42 6.62
C ASN A 113 -0.35 16.83 6.87
N VAL A 114 -1.23 15.85 7.07
CA VAL A 114 -2.69 16.07 7.19
C VAL A 114 -3.09 16.61 8.56
N MET A 115 -2.21 16.52 9.56
CA MET A 115 -2.47 17.10 10.88
C MET A 115 -2.07 18.57 10.94
N GLU A 116 -0.92 18.92 10.38
CA GLU A 116 -0.39 20.29 10.30
C GLU A 116 -0.95 21.10 9.13
N LEU A 117 -1.60 20.44 8.17
CA LEU A 117 -2.15 21.04 6.96
C LEU A 117 -1.09 21.78 6.12
N GLN A 118 0.03 21.11 5.87
CA GLN A 118 1.11 21.64 5.04
C GLN A 118 1.81 20.57 4.22
N SER A 119 2.37 20.99 3.08
CA SER A 119 3.30 20.17 2.31
C SER A 119 4.52 19.83 3.15
N HIS A 120 4.88 18.55 3.22
CA HIS A 120 6.06 18.09 3.96
C HIS A 120 7.28 18.01 3.03
N CYS A 121 7.15 17.28 1.91
CA CYS A 121 8.20 17.14 0.91
C CYS A 121 7.64 16.65 -0.43
N GLU A 122 8.47 16.72 -1.46
CA GLU A 122 8.23 16.06 -2.74
C GLU A 122 9.38 15.08 -3.03
N ILE A 123 9.06 13.88 -3.48
CA ILE A 123 10.02 12.80 -3.74
C ILE A 123 9.98 12.44 -5.23
N ASP A 124 11.08 12.73 -5.94
CA ASP A 124 11.30 12.31 -7.32
C ASP A 124 11.74 10.84 -7.38
N ALA A 125 10.78 9.93 -7.26
CA ALA A 125 11.07 8.51 -7.12
C ALA A 125 11.34 7.80 -8.46
N HIS A 126 10.71 8.18 -9.57
CA HIS A 126 10.90 7.48 -10.87
C HIS A 126 10.90 8.43 -12.07
N LEU A 127 11.47 7.98 -13.19
CA LEU A 127 11.45 8.71 -14.46
C LEU A 127 10.13 8.58 -15.23
N SER A 128 9.29 7.61 -14.87
CA SER A 128 7.97 7.37 -15.48
C SER A 128 6.86 7.55 -14.44
N PRO A 129 5.62 7.83 -14.86
CA PRO A 129 4.49 8.07 -13.97
C PRO A 129 4.29 6.94 -12.93
N LEU A 130 3.72 7.30 -11.79
CA LEU A 130 3.46 6.34 -10.71
C LEU A 130 2.33 5.37 -11.08
N ALA A 131 2.54 4.10 -10.76
CA ALA A 131 1.52 3.05 -10.83
C ALA A 131 1.01 2.66 -9.43
N ALA A 132 1.88 2.69 -8.42
CA ALA A 132 1.53 2.32 -7.04
C ALA A 132 2.28 3.18 -6.02
N ILE A 133 1.61 3.50 -4.91
CA ILE A 133 2.15 4.21 -3.75
C ILE A 133 1.60 3.53 -2.49
N ALA A 134 2.44 3.32 -1.48
CA ALA A 134 2.02 2.86 -0.16
C ALA A 134 2.81 3.57 0.93
N LEU A 135 2.16 3.90 2.05
CA LEU A 135 2.81 4.39 3.26
C LEU A 135 2.83 3.27 4.30
N SER A 136 3.89 3.21 5.10
CA SER A 136 3.89 2.38 6.31
C SER A 136 2.84 2.90 7.30
N SER A 137 2.32 2.02 8.17
CA SER A 137 1.22 2.39 9.08
C SER A 137 1.57 3.51 10.07
N ASN A 138 2.86 3.68 10.36
CA ASN A 138 3.40 4.75 11.20
C ASN A 138 3.78 6.03 10.42
N GLY A 139 3.72 6.01 9.08
CA GLY A 139 4.08 7.14 8.22
C GLY A 139 5.57 7.36 8.02
N THR A 140 6.43 6.46 8.53
CA THR A 140 7.89 6.58 8.44
C THR A 140 8.40 6.33 7.01
N TYR A 141 7.84 5.36 6.30
CA TYR A 141 8.31 4.95 4.98
C TYR A 141 7.24 5.09 3.91
N ILE A 142 7.69 5.37 2.70
CA ILE A 142 6.87 5.37 1.50
C ILE A 142 7.46 4.46 0.43
N ALA A 143 6.66 3.48 -0.03
CA ALA A 143 7.00 2.62 -1.15
C ALA A 143 6.32 3.14 -2.43
N THR A 144 7.04 3.10 -3.54
CA THR A 144 6.57 3.59 -4.84
C THR A 144 6.98 2.65 -5.96
N ALA A 145 6.14 2.54 -6.97
CA ALA A 145 6.46 1.91 -8.23
C ALA A 145 5.92 2.74 -9.40
N SER A 146 6.69 2.81 -10.48
CA SER A 146 6.24 3.44 -11.72
C SER A 146 5.48 2.47 -12.63
N GLU A 147 4.93 2.98 -13.73
CA GLU A 147 4.30 2.20 -14.80
C GLU A 147 5.24 1.18 -15.46
N GLN A 148 6.55 1.37 -15.36
CA GLN A 148 7.53 0.34 -15.76
C GLN A 148 7.46 -0.87 -14.82
N GLY A 149 7.28 -0.61 -13.52
CA GLY A 149 7.11 -1.62 -12.48
C GLY A 149 8.27 -2.61 -12.31
N THR A 150 9.44 -2.34 -12.89
CA THR A 150 10.64 -3.19 -12.78
C THR A 150 11.38 -2.97 -11.46
N ILE A 151 11.28 -1.76 -10.91
CA ILE A 151 11.92 -1.34 -9.65
C ILE A 151 10.85 -0.79 -8.71
N ILE A 152 10.93 -1.20 -7.45
CA ILE A 152 10.16 -0.65 -6.35
C ILE A 152 11.13 0.13 -5.46
N ARG A 153 10.80 1.38 -5.15
CA ARG A 153 11.63 2.22 -4.29
C ARG A 153 10.95 2.50 -2.96
N VAL A 154 11.70 2.43 -1.87
CA VAL A 154 11.23 2.77 -0.52
C VAL A 154 12.02 3.95 -0.01
N HIS A 155 11.37 5.04 0.38
CA HIS A 155 12.04 6.23 0.92
C HIS A 155 11.64 6.45 2.38
N LEU A 156 12.54 7.04 3.15
CA LEU A 156 12.19 7.60 4.46
C LEU A 156 11.47 8.94 4.25
N VAL A 157 10.29 9.09 4.84
CA VAL A 157 9.43 10.28 4.63
C VAL A 157 10.11 11.55 5.16
N SER A 158 10.77 11.48 6.32
CA SER A 158 11.42 12.63 6.95
C SER A 158 12.67 13.14 6.22
N GLU A 159 13.33 12.29 5.44
CA GLU A 159 14.62 12.63 4.79
C GLU A 159 14.51 12.78 3.28
N ALA A 160 13.44 12.26 2.64
CA ALA A 160 13.13 12.28 1.21
C ALA A 160 14.18 11.67 0.25
N THR A 161 15.45 11.61 0.62
CA THR A 161 16.59 11.19 -0.20
C THR A 161 17.08 9.78 0.12
N LYS A 162 17.02 9.34 1.39
CA LYS A 162 17.39 7.98 1.79
C LYS A 162 16.39 6.99 1.21
N SER A 163 16.86 6.10 0.33
CA SER A 163 16.02 5.13 -0.35
C SER A 163 16.63 3.73 -0.46
N TYR A 164 15.76 2.74 -0.46
CA TYR A 164 16.02 1.40 -0.94
C TYR A 164 15.47 1.28 -2.35
N SER A 165 16.16 0.54 -3.23
CA SER A 165 15.68 0.23 -4.58
C SER A 165 15.70 -1.28 -4.76
N PHE A 166 14.52 -1.89 -4.89
CA PHE A 166 14.37 -3.32 -5.08
C PHE A 166 14.03 -3.65 -6.52
N ARG A 167 14.76 -4.59 -7.12
CA ARG A 167 14.48 -5.06 -8.47
C ARG A 167 13.42 -6.15 -8.43
N ARG A 168 12.19 -5.81 -8.82
CA ARG A 168 11.07 -6.77 -8.92
C ARG A 168 11.31 -7.81 -10.01
N GLY A 169 11.87 -7.40 -11.14
CA GLY A 169 12.19 -8.31 -12.26
C GLY A 169 12.74 -7.59 -13.48
N THR A 170 13.22 -8.37 -14.46
CA THR A 170 13.80 -7.83 -15.70
C THR A 170 12.76 -7.18 -16.61
N TYR A 171 11.58 -7.81 -16.74
CA TYR A 171 10.54 -7.36 -17.66
C TYR A 171 9.52 -6.46 -16.97
N PRO A 172 9.00 -5.42 -17.64
CA PRO A 172 7.92 -4.60 -17.12
C PRO A 172 6.69 -5.40 -16.68
N SER A 173 6.03 -4.96 -15.63
CA SER A 173 4.80 -5.55 -15.09
C SER A 173 4.08 -4.49 -14.28
N ASN A 174 2.78 -4.32 -14.50
CA ASN A 174 1.98 -3.35 -13.79
C ASN A 174 1.85 -3.75 -12.33
N ILE A 175 2.34 -2.91 -11.41
CA ILE A 175 2.22 -3.16 -9.96
C ILE A 175 0.78 -2.83 -9.54
N PHE A 176 0.11 -3.80 -8.92
CA PHE A 176 -1.28 -3.64 -8.50
C PHE A 176 -1.40 -3.17 -7.05
N SER A 177 -0.54 -3.66 -6.16
CA SER A 177 -0.60 -3.36 -4.74
C SER A 177 0.77 -3.45 -4.09
N LEU A 178 1.00 -2.58 -3.11
CA LEU A 178 2.17 -2.54 -2.25
C LEU A 178 1.68 -2.56 -0.80
N SER A 179 2.31 -3.36 0.07
CA SER A 179 1.93 -3.45 1.48
C SER A 179 3.14 -3.66 2.37
N PHE A 180 3.40 -2.70 3.25
CA PHE A 180 4.37 -2.88 4.34
C PHE A 180 3.82 -3.84 5.39
N ALA A 181 4.72 -4.58 6.02
CA ALA A 181 4.42 -5.28 7.26
C ALA A 181 3.94 -4.32 8.36
N PRO A 182 2.97 -4.74 9.19
CA PRO A 182 2.59 -3.96 10.36
C PRO A 182 3.73 -4.03 11.38
N SER A 183 4.28 -2.88 11.74
CA SER A 183 5.31 -2.76 12.77
C SER A 183 5.12 -1.46 13.56
N LEU A 184 5.46 -1.50 14.85
CA LEU A 184 5.45 -0.32 15.72
C LEU A 184 6.69 0.56 15.51
N GLN A 185 7.79 -0.01 15.02
CA GLN A 185 9.06 0.71 14.81
C GLN A 185 9.38 0.77 13.31
N LEU A 186 9.91 -0.32 12.74
CA LEU A 186 10.29 -0.40 11.34
C LEU A 186 9.63 -1.63 10.69
N PRO A 187 9.04 -1.51 9.50
CA PRO A 187 8.51 -2.66 8.78
C PRO A 187 9.66 -3.56 8.34
N ASP A 188 9.55 -4.85 8.62
CA ASP A 188 10.60 -5.82 8.28
C ASP A 188 10.55 -6.23 6.80
N ILE A 189 9.36 -6.22 6.21
CA ILE A 189 9.13 -6.61 4.82
C ILE A 189 8.15 -5.69 4.09
N LEU A 190 8.28 -5.66 2.77
CA LEU A 190 7.35 -5.03 1.83
C LEU A 190 6.85 -6.08 0.83
N ALA A 191 5.54 -6.25 0.71
CA ALA A 191 4.93 -7.08 -0.31
C ALA A 191 4.52 -6.27 -1.54
N ALA A 192 4.65 -6.88 -2.72
CA ALA A 192 4.18 -6.33 -3.98
C ALA A 192 3.50 -7.39 -4.85
N THR A 193 2.33 -7.06 -5.38
CA THR A 193 1.65 -7.85 -6.44
C THR A 193 1.75 -7.13 -7.78
N SER A 194 1.76 -7.90 -8.87
CA SER A 194 1.77 -7.32 -10.21
C SER A 194 1.02 -8.16 -11.23
N SER A 195 0.88 -7.62 -12.46
CA SER A 195 0.22 -8.29 -13.59
C SER A 195 0.85 -9.62 -14.01
N SER A 196 2.07 -9.95 -13.56
CA SER A 196 2.68 -11.27 -13.77
C SER A 196 2.01 -12.39 -13.00
N GLY A 197 1.15 -12.06 -12.02
CA GLY A 197 0.55 -13.06 -11.12
C GLY A 197 1.44 -13.50 -9.96
N SER A 198 2.65 -12.93 -9.84
CA SER A 198 3.57 -13.18 -8.73
C SER A 198 3.34 -12.23 -7.55
N VAL A 199 3.67 -12.72 -6.36
CA VAL A 199 3.88 -11.92 -5.14
C VAL A 199 5.37 -11.83 -4.89
N HIS A 200 5.88 -10.62 -4.70
CA HIS A 200 7.26 -10.37 -4.32
C HIS A 200 7.31 -9.85 -2.89
N ILE A 201 8.26 -10.34 -2.12
CA ILE A 201 8.55 -9.88 -0.76
C ILE A 201 9.97 -9.35 -0.73
N PHE A 202 10.09 -8.11 -0.28
CA PHE A 202 11.35 -7.42 -0.12
C PHE A 202 11.68 -7.27 1.35
N SER A 203 12.84 -7.76 1.75
CA SER A 203 13.35 -7.58 3.11
C SER A 203 13.91 -6.17 3.26
N LEU A 204 13.39 -5.42 4.22
CA LEU A 204 13.86 -4.10 4.57
C LEU A 204 14.92 -4.30 5.65
N GLY A 205 16.17 -4.54 5.22
CA GLY A 205 17.28 -4.90 6.08
C GLY A 205 17.39 -4.00 7.32
N PHE A 206 17.47 -4.63 8.50
CA PHE A 206 17.72 -3.93 9.75
C PHE A 206 19.09 -3.26 9.68
N ASP A 207 19.14 -1.95 9.92
CA ASP A 207 20.37 -1.20 10.22
C ASP A 207 20.90 -1.61 11.62
N THR A 208 21.11 -2.91 11.85
CA THR A 208 21.77 -3.45 13.04
C THR A 208 23.02 -4.21 12.61
N ASN A 209 24.16 -3.49 12.64
CA ASN A 209 25.55 -3.95 12.56
C ASN A 209 26.23 -4.11 11.18
N GLN A 210 26.39 -3.03 10.41
CA GLN A 210 27.47 -2.89 9.42
C GLN A 210 28.56 -1.91 9.88
N ARG A 211 29.05 -2.08 11.12
CA ARG A 211 30.25 -1.38 11.60
C ARG A 211 31.57 -2.11 11.25
N SER A 212 31.53 -3.21 10.50
CA SER A 212 32.76 -3.95 10.16
C SER A 212 32.69 -4.83 8.91
N LYS A 213 32.51 -4.26 7.72
CA LYS A 213 33.02 -4.89 6.48
C LYS A 213 33.59 -3.81 5.57
N LYS A 214 34.79 -3.34 5.90
CA LYS A 214 35.68 -2.69 4.93
C LYS A 214 36.13 -3.78 3.95
N SER A 215 35.75 -3.65 2.68
CA SER A 215 36.58 -4.15 1.59
C SER A 215 36.59 -3.15 0.44
N SER A 216 37.81 -2.77 0.10
CA SER A 216 38.17 -1.74 -0.87
C SER A 216 37.73 -2.13 -2.28
N SER A 217 36.81 -1.35 -2.86
CA SER A 217 36.75 -1.17 -4.32
C SER A 217 36.71 0.33 -4.62
N PHE A 218 37.87 0.86 -4.99
CA PHE A 218 37.99 2.19 -5.56
C PHE A 218 37.32 2.15 -6.94
N LEU A 219 36.07 2.62 -7.04
CA LEU A 219 35.41 3.26 -8.22
C LEU A 219 33.87 3.39 -8.10
N GLY A 220 33.25 3.26 -6.91
CA GLY A 220 31.78 3.31 -6.74
C GLY A 220 31.19 4.47 -5.93
N SER A 221 31.90 5.59 -5.75
CA SER A 221 31.63 6.55 -4.66
C SER A 221 30.52 7.60 -4.88
N ILE A 222 29.37 7.26 -5.50
CA ILE A 222 28.22 8.20 -5.61
C ILE A 222 26.85 7.54 -5.34
N LEU A 223 26.79 6.35 -4.73
CA LEU A 223 25.51 5.79 -4.29
C LEU A 223 25.52 5.53 -2.77
N PRO A 224 24.45 5.85 -2.03
CA PRO A 224 24.33 5.46 -0.64
C PRO A 224 24.46 3.95 -0.53
N ASP A 225 25.27 3.45 0.40
CA ASP A 225 25.59 2.02 0.56
C ASP A 225 24.32 1.14 0.68
N SER A 226 23.19 1.70 1.13
CA SER A 226 21.89 1.02 1.24
C SER A 226 21.22 0.65 -0.09
N VAL A 227 21.62 1.27 -1.22
CA VAL A 227 20.97 1.05 -2.53
C VAL A 227 21.47 -0.23 -3.20
N ASN A 228 22.75 -0.56 -3.03
CA ASN A 228 23.32 -1.78 -3.62
C ASN A 228 22.78 -3.03 -2.92
N ASP A 229 22.69 -3.01 -1.58
CA ASP A 229 22.15 -4.12 -0.80
C ASP A 229 20.66 -4.37 -1.11
N ALA A 230 19.88 -3.33 -1.41
CA ALA A 230 18.47 -3.47 -1.81
C ALA A 230 18.28 -4.15 -3.19
N LEU A 231 19.30 -4.11 -4.04
CA LEU A 231 19.30 -4.80 -5.33
C LEU A 231 19.80 -6.24 -5.23
N ASP A 232 20.33 -6.64 -4.06
CA ASP A 232 20.77 -8.01 -3.80
C ASP A 232 19.56 -8.97 -3.87
N PRO A 233 19.60 -10.02 -4.72
CA PRO A 233 18.60 -11.08 -4.72
C PRO A 233 18.33 -11.70 -3.34
N ALA A 234 19.28 -11.65 -2.40
CA ALA A 234 19.07 -12.11 -1.04
C ALA A 234 17.91 -11.37 -0.34
N ASN A 235 17.64 -10.12 -0.69
CA ASN A 235 16.55 -9.35 -0.09
C ASN A 235 15.21 -9.55 -0.83
N HIS A 236 15.10 -10.54 -1.71
CA HIS A 236 13.97 -10.70 -2.62
C HIS A 236 13.45 -12.14 -2.68
N HIS A 237 12.28 -12.37 -2.10
CA HIS A 237 11.58 -13.64 -2.20
C HIS A 237 10.38 -13.53 -3.14
N VAL A 238 10.13 -14.58 -3.91
CA VAL A 238 9.07 -14.56 -4.93
C VAL A 238 8.19 -15.79 -4.80
N LEU A 239 6.88 -15.56 -4.66
CA LEU A 239 5.86 -16.57 -4.92
C LEU A 239 5.39 -16.41 -6.36
N HIS A 240 5.82 -17.32 -7.22
CA HIS A 240 5.36 -17.39 -8.60
C HIS A 240 3.93 -17.92 -8.66
N ASN A 241 3.14 -17.43 -9.62
CA ASN A 241 1.78 -17.91 -9.89
C ASN A 241 0.86 -17.92 -8.65
N ALA A 242 1.02 -16.94 -7.75
CA ALA A 242 0.14 -16.76 -6.60
C ALA A 242 -1.31 -16.49 -7.06
N VAL A 243 -1.45 -15.72 -8.13
CA VAL A 243 -2.74 -15.43 -8.78
C VAL A 243 -2.58 -15.57 -10.29
N SER A 244 -3.69 -15.78 -11.00
CA SER A 244 -3.67 -15.80 -12.47
C SER A 244 -3.11 -14.49 -13.02
N ALA A 245 -2.21 -14.59 -14.01
CA ALA A 245 -1.60 -13.43 -14.65
C ALA A 245 -2.69 -12.49 -15.22
N GLY A 246 -2.46 -11.18 -15.09
CA GLY A 246 -3.40 -10.14 -15.50
C GLY A 246 -4.56 -9.87 -14.52
N VAL A 247 -4.86 -10.79 -13.59
CA VAL A 247 -5.91 -10.57 -12.59
C VAL A 247 -5.43 -9.56 -11.55
N ARG A 248 -6.12 -8.41 -11.45
CA ARG A 248 -5.84 -7.39 -10.44
C ARG A 248 -5.97 -7.99 -9.05
N SER A 249 -5.01 -7.70 -8.19
CA SER A 249 -4.97 -8.19 -6.82
C SER A 249 -4.54 -7.10 -5.85
N TYR A 250 -5.11 -7.15 -4.65
CA TYR A 250 -4.75 -6.31 -3.53
C TYR A 250 -4.13 -7.18 -2.45
N THR A 251 -2.94 -6.81 -1.96
CA THR A 251 -2.22 -7.59 -0.96
C THR A 251 -2.12 -6.83 0.36
N VAL A 252 -2.14 -7.57 1.46
CA VAL A 252 -1.88 -7.06 2.80
C VAL A 252 -0.97 -8.04 3.53
N VAL A 253 0.20 -7.57 3.98
CA VAL A 253 0.97 -8.27 4.99
C VAL A 253 0.22 -8.11 6.32
N ARG A 254 -0.31 -9.20 6.87
CA ARG A 254 -1.15 -9.17 8.08
C ARG A 254 -0.33 -9.18 9.36
N LYS A 255 0.78 -9.91 9.34
CA LYS A 255 1.60 -10.21 10.52
C LYS A 255 2.98 -10.67 10.06
N VAL A 256 3.99 -10.31 10.83
CA VAL A 256 5.33 -10.89 10.75
C VAL A 256 5.75 -11.25 12.16
N ASP A 257 6.09 -12.52 12.37
CA ASP A 257 6.65 -13.03 13.61
C ASP A 257 8.14 -13.29 13.38
N LYS A 258 8.99 -12.66 14.19
CA LYS A 258 10.42 -13.01 14.24
C LYS A 258 10.56 -14.31 15.01
N VAL A 259 11.22 -15.28 14.41
CA VAL A 259 11.54 -16.54 15.08
C VAL A 259 12.84 -16.29 15.83
N ALA A 260 12.77 -16.27 17.16
CA ALA A 260 13.92 -16.03 18.01
C ALA A 260 14.87 -17.23 17.93
N ASP A 261 15.95 -17.08 17.18
CA ASP A 261 17.03 -18.05 17.15
C ASP A 261 18.15 -17.59 18.09
N SER A 262 18.68 -18.51 18.89
CA SER A 262 19.80 -18.28 19.82
C SER A 262 21.17 -18.22 19.11
N SER A 263 21.18 -18.29 17.78
CA SER A 263 22.40 -18.33 16.96
C SER A 263 22.72 -16.98 16.33
N SER A 264 24.02 -16.71 16.17
CA SER A 264 24.59 -15.54 15.49
C SER A 264 24.44 -15.64 13.96
N SER A 265 23.24 -15.94 13.48
CA SER A 265 22.93 -16.00 12.04
C SER A 265 22.99 -14.61 11.41
N GLU A 266 23.46 -14.52 10.17
CA GLU A 266 23.46 -13.28 9.38
C GLU A 266 22.03 -12.88 8.96
N PHE A 267 21.11 -13.85 8.83
CA PHE A 267 19.71 -13.62 8.47
C PHE A 267 18.76 -13.95 9.63
N ALA A 268 17.78 -13.07 9.84
CA ALA A 268 16.73 -13.27 10.83
C ALA A 268 15.64 -14.18 10.26
N SER A 269 15.40 -15.32 10.92
CA SER A 269 14.27 -16.20 10.61
C SER A 269 12.94 -15.48 10.88
N CYS A 270 12.01 -15.55 9.93
CA CYS A 270 10.70 -14.92 10.12
C CYS A 270 9.57 -15.74 9.49
N ARG A 271 8.36 -15.56 10.04
CA ARG A 271 7.12 -16.07 9.48
C ARG A 271 6.17 -14.92 9.23
N ALA A 272 5.67 -14.78 8.00
CA ALA A 272 4.72 -13.75 7.62
C ALA A 272 3.40 -14.36 7.14
N VAL A 273 2.28 -13.70 7.49
CA VAL A 273 0.95 -14.03 6.97
C VAL A 273 0.53 -12.96 5.98
N ILE A 274 0.21 -13.36 4.76
CA ILE A 274 -0.08 -12.46 3.64
C ILE A 274 -1.46 -12.79 3.09
N SER A 275 -2.37 -11.81 3.09
CA SER A 275 -3.67 -11.95 2.43
C SER A 275 -3.63 -11.33 1.03
N LEU A 276 -4.32 -11.98 0.10
CA LEU A 276 -4.63 -11.44 -1.21
C LEU A 276 -6.14 -11.44 -1.41
N ILE A 277 -6.64 -10.37 -2.01
CA ILE A 277 -7.97 -10.31 -2.60
C ILE A 277 -7.81 -10.04 -4.08
N THR A 278 -8.48 -10.83 -4.90
CA THR A 278 -8.42 -10.74 -6.35
C THR A 278 -9.70 -10.15 -6.92
N TYR A 279 -9.60 -9.51 -8.08
CA TYR A 279 -10.75 -8.86 -8.72
C TYR A 279 -11.85 -9.84 -9.14
N ASN A 280 -11.51 -11.10 -9.41
CA ASN A 280 -12.49 -12.18 -9.65
C ASN A 280 -13.10 -12.74 -8.35
N GLY A 281 -12.88 -12.07 -7.21
CA GLY A 281 -13.60 -12.32 -5.97
C GLY A 281 -12.96 -13.34 -5.02
N TYR A 282 -11.76 -13.85 -5.30
CA TYR A 282 -11.11 -14.80 -4.39
C TYR A 282 -10.34 -14.08 -3.29
N PHE A 283 -10.55 -14.53 -2.05
CA PHE A 283 -9.66 -14.28 -0.93
C PHE A 283 -8.71 -15.47 -0.80
N GLN A 284 -7.42 -15.17 -0.69
CA GLN A 284 -6.37 -16.15 -0.45
C GLN A 284 -5.50 -15.69 0.72
N GLU A 285 -5.06 -16.63 1.55
CA GLU A 285 -4.12 -16.36 2.62
C GLU A 285 -2.94 -17.31 2.54
N TYR A 286 -1.75 -16.73 2.46
CA TYR A 286 -0.49 -17.44 2.40
C TYR A 286 0.31 -17.25 3.69
N THR A 287 1.00 -18.29 4.11
CA THR A 287 2.09 -18.20 5.07
C THR A 287 3.41 -18.24 4.30
N LEU A 288 4.27 -17.25 4.56
CA LEU A 288 5.68 -17.26 4.16
C LEU A 288 6.53 -17.60 5.39
N SER A 289 7.46 -18.53 5.26
CA SER A 289 8.52 -18.75 6.25
C SER A 289 9.89 -18.55 5.58
N ILE A 290 10.72 -17.68 6.15
CA ILE A 290 12.11 -17.46 5.77
C ILE A 290 12.99 -18.04 6.88
N ASN A 291 13.88 -18.97 6.54
CA ASN A 291 14.79 -19.59 7.51
C ASN A 291 16.07 -18.74 7.70
N ASN A 292 16.93 -19.17 8.62
CA ASN A 292 18.22 -18.54 8.90
C ASN A 292 19.25 -18.64 7.75
N GLN A 293 18.98 -19.46 6.74
CA GLN A 293 19.75 -19.55 5.49
C GLN A 293 19.16 -18.65 4.38
N ASN A 294 18.16 -17.82 4.73
CA ASN A 294 17.45 -16.94 3.82
C ASN A 294 16.68 -17.65 2.69
N GLU A 295 16.28 -18.90 2.93
CA GLU A 295 15.42 -19.64 2.02
C GLU A 295 13.96 -19.44 2.39
N SER A 296 13.13 -19.11 1.39
CA SER A 296 11.70 -18.93 1.57
C SER A 296 10.90 -20.16 1.21
N SER A 297 9.94 -20.52 2.06
CA SER A 297 8.87 -21.48 1.76
C SER A 297 7.50 -20.84 1.93
N TRP A 298 6.55 -21.28 1.11
CA TRP A 298 5.21 -20.70 1.01
C TRP A 298 4.14 -21.79 1.13
N SER A 299 3.08 -21.50 1.86
CA SER A 299 1.89 -22.37 1.96
C SER A 299 0.62 -21.55 1.79
N LEU A 300 -0.32 -22.05 0.99
CA LEU A 300 -1.68 -21.52 0.89
C LEU A 300 -2.51 -22.13 2.02
N GLU A 301 -2.91 -21.31 2.98
CA GLU A 301 -3.65 -21.75 4.16
C GLU A 301 -5.17 -21.73 3.93
N ARG A 302 -5.65 -20.71 3.22
CA ARG A 302 -7.08 -20.48 3.00
C ARG A 302 -7.31 -19.93 1.61
N GLU A 303 -8.32 -20.47 0.94
CA GLU A 303 -8.86 -19.91 -0.30
C GLU A 303 -10.39 -20.04 -0.28
N PHE A 304 -11.09 -18.94 -0.58
CA PHE A 304 -12.53 -18.96 -0.79
C PHE A 304 -12.99 -17.79 -1.64
N ASN A 305 -14.12 -17.98 -2.32
CA ASN A 305 -14.74 -16.95 -3.15
C ASN A 305 -15.66 -16.05 -2.30
N LEU A 306 -15.33 -14.77 -2.20
CA LEU A 306 -16.06 -13.75 -1.44
C LEU A 306 -17.47 -13.49 -2.02
N LEU A 307 -17.66 -13.74 -3.32
CA LEU A 307 -18.95 -13.55 -4.00
C LEU A 307 -19.93 -14.69 -3.73
N SER A 308 -19.43 -15.89 -3.40
CA SER A 308 -20.27 -17.07 -3.12
C SER A 308 -21.14 -16.95 -1.86
N PHE A 309 -20.82 -16.01 -0.98
CA PHE A 309 -21.61 -15.72 0.23
C PHE A 309 -22.89 -14.93 -0.08
N HIS A 310 -23.00 -14.30 -1.25
CA HIS A 310 -24.18 -13.51 -1.62
C HIS A 310 -25.37 -14.42 -1.99
N ASP A 311 -25.11 -15.58 -2.62
CA ASP A 311 -26.17 -16.49 -3.07
C ASP A 311 -26.92 -17.19 -1.92
N ARG A 312 -26.26 -17.45 -0.78
CA ARG A 312 -26.94 -18.09 0.37
C ARG A 312 -27.93 -17.17 1.07
N ASN A 313 -27.67 -15.86 1.11
CA ASN A 313 -28.55 -14.89 1.77
C ASN A 313 -29.75 -14.47 0.90
N LEU A 314 -29.67 -14.62 -0.43
CA LEU A 314 -30.81 -14.46 -1.32
C LEU A 314 -31.77 -15.66 -1.24
N ALA A 315 -31.24 -16.89 -1.13
CA ALA A 315 -32.06 -18.08 -0.93
C ALA A 315 -32.83 -18.08 0.40
N ALA A 316 -32.25 -17.52 1.46
CA ALA A 316 -32.89 -17.40 2.78
C ALA A 316 -33.94 -16.28 2.88
N ARG A 317 -34.11 -15.45 1.83
CA ARG A 317 -35.15 -14.41 1.76
C ARG A 317 -36.38 -14.84 0.95
N HIS A 318 -36.37 -16.06 0.42
CA HIS A 318 -37.49 -16.65 -0.33
C HIS A 318 -38.12 -17.87 0.36
N LEU A 319 -37.88 -18.05 1.67
CA LEU A 319 -38.59 -18.96 2.57
C LEU A 319 -39.11 -18.14 3.77
#